data_AF-A0A961B050-F1
#
_entry.id   AF-A0A961B050-F1
#
_cell.length_a   1.000
_cell.length_b   1.000
_cell.length_c   1.000
_cell.angle_alpha   90.00
_cell.angle_beta   90.00
_cell.angle_gamma   90.00
#
_symmetry.space_group_name_H-M   'P 1'
#
loop_
_entity.id
_entity.type
_entity.pdbx_description
1 polymer ?
#
loop_
_entity_poly.entity_id
_entity_poly.type
_entity_poly.pdbx_seq_one_letter_code
_entity_poly.pdbx_strand_id
1 'polypeptide(L)' 'MSVNASRSRLAAVTKELGVHWRNTRERWRDAKSEEFERRYLEELFESVNSSLTVMEKLDNLIHKVRKDCE' A
#
# COMPACT_ATOMS: atom_id res chain seq x y z
N MET A 1 -17.02 0.60 -8.26
CA MET A 1 -15.63 1.07 -8.05
C MET A 1 -14.70 0.23 -8.93
N SER A 2 -13.74 0.86 -9.63
CA SER A 2 -12.75 0.13 -10.45
C SER A 2 -11.57 -0.33 -9.59
N VAL A 3 -10.99 -1.49 -9.90
CA VAL A 3 -9.80 -2.04 -9.23
C VAL A 3 -8.64 -1.04 -9.30
N ASN A 4 -8.46 -0.37 -10.44
CA ASN A 4 -7.44 0.67 -10.59
C ASN A 4 -7.64 1.88 -9.66
N ALA A 5 -8.89 2.31 -9.44
CA ALA A 5 -9.19 3.42 -8.53
C ALA A 5 -8.88 3.05 -7.08
N SER A 6 -9.23 1.84 -6.67
CA SER A 6 -8.89 1.31 -5.34
C SER A 6 -7.38 1.18 -5.15
N ARG A 7 -6.64 0.70 -6.18
CA ARG A 7 -5.17 0.57 -6.15
C ARG A 7 -4.51 1.93 -5.97
N SER A 8 -4.95 2.92 -6.73
CA SER A 8 -4.44 4.29 -6.66
C SER A 8 -4.68 4.92 -5.28
N ARG A 9 -5.88 4.71 -4.71
CA ARG A 9 -6.20 5.18 -3.37
C ARG A 9 -5.33 4.50 -2.30
N LEU A 10 -5.15 3.19 -2.38
CA LEU A 10 -4.31 2.43 -1.44
C LEU A 10 -2.86 2.93 -1.47
N ALA A 11 -2.28 3.10 -2.66
CA ALA A 11 -0.93 3.64 -2.81
C ALA A 11 -0.79 5.05 -2.20
N ALA A 12 -1.79 5.90 -2.41
CA ALA A 12 -1.78 7.27 -1.89
C ALA A 12 -1.81 7.31 -0.35
N VAL A 13 -2.74 6.58 0.29
CA VAL A 13 -2.85 6.58 1.76
C VAL A 13 -1.66 5.90 2.43
N THR A 14 -1.05 4.89 1.80
CA THR A 14 0.17 4.25 2.31
C THR A 14 1.37 5.18 2.25
N LYS A 15 1.50 5.97 1.18
CA LYS A 15 2.52 7.02 1.09
C LYS A 15 2.32 8.09 2.16
N GLU A 16 1.07 8.50 2.38
CA GLU A 16 0.72 9.48 3.42
C GLU A 16 1.08 8.96 4.82
N LEU A 17 0.77 7.70 5.12
CA LEU A 17 1.18 7.05 6.36
C LEU A 17 2.70 7.10 6.57
N GLY A 18 3.49 6.81 5.53
CA GLY A 18 4.96 6.89 5.62
C GLY A 18 5.47 8.32 5.89
N VAL A 19 4.81 9.35 5.36
CA VAL A 19 5.12 10.75 5.69
C VAL A 19 4.81 11.03 7.16
N HIS A 20 3.61 10.67 7.63
CA HIS A 20 3.22 10.86 9.02
C HIS A 20 4.15 10.13 9.99
N TRP A 21 4.54 8.89 9.67
CA TRP A 21 5.50 8.14 10.48
C TRP A 21 6.85 8.84 10.63
N ARG A 22 7.42 9.36 9.53
CA ARG A 22 8.68 10.13 9.59
C ARG A 22 8.56 11.35 10.48
N ASN A 23 7.46 12.09 10.37
CA ASN A 23 7.20 13.25 11.24
C ASN A 23 7.05 12.83 12.70
N THR A 24 6.39 11.70 12.99
CA THR A 24 6.29 11.15 14.34
C THR A 24 7.68 10.79 14.89
N ARG A 25 8.55 10.19 14.07
CA ARG A 25 9.94 9.83 14.44
C ARG A 25 10.82 11.03 14.74
N GLU A 26 10.45 12.24 14.34
CA GLU A 26 11.17 13.44 14.76
C GLU A 26 11.10 13.65 16.28
N ARG A 27 10.01 13.22 16.92
CA ARG A 27 9.77 13.40 18.37
C ARG A 27 9.82 12.09 19.15
N TRP A 28 9.41 10.98 18.53
CA TRP A 28 9.40 9.65 19.16
C TRP A 28 10.60 8.84 18.68
N ARG A 29 11.68 8.82 19.49
CA ARG A 29 13.00 8.28 19.12
C ARG A 29 13.50 7.16 20.04
N ASP A 30 12.64 6.65 20.91
CA ASP A 30 13.03 5.59 21.84
C ASP A 30 13.03 4.21 21.17
N ALA A 31 13.47 3.19 21.91
CA ALA A 31 13.45 1.80 21.44
C ALA A 31 12.04 1.29 21.06
N LYS A 32 10.97 1.89 21.60
CA LYS A 32 9.60 1.49 21.28
C LYS A 32 9.17 1.96 19.90
N SER A 33 9.61 3.14 19.49
CA SER A 33 9.39 3.61 18.13
C SER A 33 10.08 2.73 17.09
N GLU A 34 11.28 2.21 17.38
CA GLU A 34 11.98 1.25 16.51
C GLU A 34 11.28 -0.12 16.47
N GLU A 35 10.83 -0.62 17.63
CA GLU A 35 10.04 -1.85 17.71
C GLU A 35 8.74 -1.72 16.90
N PHE A 36 8.07 -0.57 17.00
CA PHE A 36 6.83 -0.31 16.27
C PHE A 36 7.04 -0.30 14.75
N GLU A 37 8.09 0.37 14.27
CA GLU A 37 8.45 0.41 12.86
C GLU A 37 8.65 -0.98 12.29
N ARG A 38 9.50 -1.78 12.94
CA ARG A 38 9.81 -3.15 12.50
C ARG A 38 8.62 -4.09 12.59
N ARG A 39 7.87 -4.02 13.69
CA ARG A 39 6.82 -5.02 13.96
C ARG A 39 5.54 -4.75 13.20
N TYR A 40 5.24 -3.50 12.85
CA TYR A 40 3.96 -3.15 12.26
C TYR A 40 4.09 -2.44 10.92
N LEU A 41 4.98 -1.48 10.79
CA LEU A 41 5.05 -0.66 9.58
C LEU A 41 5.77 -1.36 8.43
N GLU A 42 6.89 -2.03 8.69
CA GLU A 42 7.61 -2.81 7.68
C GLU A 42 6.70 -3.90 7.08
N GLU A 43 6.08 -4.73 7.91
CA GLU A 43 5.15 -5.78 7.48
C GLU A 43 3.93 -5.21 6.72
N LEU A 44 3.37 -4.09 7.19
CA LEU A 44 2.26 -3.42 6.52
C LEU A 44 2.66 -2.91 5.13
N PHE A 45 3.82 -2.25 5.01
CA PHE A 45 4.29 -1.72 3.73
C PHE A 45 4.59 -2.83 2.73
N GLU A 46 5.21 -3.93 3.17
CA GLU A 46 5.43 -5.11 2.34
C GLU A 46 4.10 -5.71 1.85
N SER A 47 3.14 -5.90 2.76
CA SER A 47 1.81 -6.44 2.44
C SER A 47 1.03 -5.56 1.45
N VAL A 48 1.12 -4.23 1.62
CA VAL A 48 0.50 -3.29 0.68
C VAL A 48 1.18 -3.36 -0.68
N ASN A 49 2.51 -3.37 -0.76
CA ASN A 49 3.23 -3.47 -2.03
C ASN A 49 2.87 -4.75 -2.80
N SER A 50 2.76 -5.87 -2.10
CA SER A 50 2.27 -7.13 -2.68
C SER A 50 0.83 -6.98 -3.19
N SER A 51 -0.05 -6.37 -2.39
CA SER A 51 -1.45 -6.12 -2.77
C SER A 51 -1.57 -5.23 -4.01
N LEU A 52 -0.82 -4.14 -4.10
CA LEU A 52 -0.80 -3.24 -5.26
C LEU A 52 -0.40 -3.98 -6.55
N THR A 53 0.55 -4.91 -6.44
CA THR A 53 0.99 -5.78 -7.54
C THR A 53 -0.13 -6.74 -7.98
N VAL A 54 -0.82 -7.37 -7.03
CA VAL A 54 -1.94 -8.27 -7.33
C VAL A 54 -3.12 -7.51 -7.94
N MET A 55 -3.43 -6.32 -7.43
CA MET A 55 -4.49 -5.45 -7.96
C MET A 55 -4.22 -5.04 -9.41
N GLU A 56 -2.97 -4.77 -9.78
CA GLU A 56 -2.58 -4.49 -11.15
C GLU A 56 -2.78 -5.69 -12.08
N LYS A 57 -2.40 -6.89 -11.63
CA LYS A 57 -2.65 -8.13 -12.38
C LYS A 57 -4.15 -8.38 -12.57
N LEU A 58 -4.95 -8.15 -11.54
CA LEU A 58 -6.41 -8.27 -11.61
C LEU A 58 -7.02 -7.26 -12.59
N ASP A 59 -6.55 -6.01 -12.58
CA ASP A 59 -7.01 -4.99 -13.52
C ASP A 59 -6.74 -5.41 -14.97
N ASN A 60 -5.53 -5.90 -15.25
CA ASN A 60 -5.16 -6.42 -16.58
C ASN A 60 -6.03 -7.60 -17.02
N LEU A 61 -6.32 -8.54 -16.11
CA LEU A 61 -7.18 -9.70 -16.40
C LEU A 61 -8.62 -9.26 -16.71
N ILE A 62 -9.18 -8.33 -15.93
CA ILE A 62 -10.53 -7.81 -16.16
C ILE A 62 -10.60 -7.11 -17.52
N HIS A 63 -9.60 -6.31 -17.89
CA HIS A 63 -9.55 -5.66 -19.19
C HIS A 63 -9.47 -6.68 -20.33
N LYS A 64 -8.67 -7.74 -20.17
CA LYS A 64 -8.57 -8.81 -21.16
C LYS A 64 -9.90 -9.55 -21.34
N VAL A 65 -10.53 -9.97 -20.25
CA VAL A 65 -11.82 -10.69 -20.31
C VAL A 65 -12.90 -9.85 -20.98
N ARG A 66 -12.94 -8.53 -20.71
CA ARG A 66 -13.87 -7.62 -21.39
C ARG A 66 -13.64 -7.58 -22.89
N LYS A 67 -12.37 -7.45 -23.32
CA LYS A 67 -11.99 -7.45 -24.72
C LYS A 67 -12.30 -8.79 -25.42
N ASP A 68 -12.15 -9.91 -24.71
CA ASP A 68 -12.43 -11.25 -25.25
C ASP A 68 -13.95 -11.54 -25.35
N CYS A 69 -14.81 -10.73 -24.71
CA CYS A 69 -16.27 -10.84 -24.75
C CYS A 69 -16.95 -9.82 -25.68
N GLU A 70 -16.20 -8.88 -26.26
CA GLU A 70 -16.64 -7.96 -27.31
C GLU A 70 -16.35 -8.53 -28.70
#